data_AF-A0A6B3GY24-F1
#
_entry.id   AF-A0A6B3GY24-F1
#
_cell.length_a   1.000
_cell.length_b   1.000
_cell.length_c   1.000
_cell.angle_alpha   90.00
_cell.angle_beta   90.00
_cell.angle_gamma   90.00
#
_symmetry.space_group_name_H-M   'P 1'
#
loop_
_entity.id
_entity.type
_entity.pdbx_description
1 polymer ?
#
loop_
_entity_poly.entity_id
_entity_poly.type
_entity_poly.pdbx_seq_one_letter_code
_entity_poly.pdbx_strand_id
1 'polypeptide(L)'
;TEDGTPHSYVSMKFDPQAIPDLPAPRPAYEIWVYSPRVEGVHLRFGKVARGGLRWSDRREDFRTEILGLVKAQMVKNTVIVPVGAKGGFVA
;
A
#
# COMPACT_ATOMS: atom_id res chain seq x y z
N THR A 1 9.53 4.72 -21.21
CA THR A 1 10.96 4.34 -21.26
C THR A 1 11.73 5.42 -21.97
N GLU A 2 13.06 5.39 -21.97
CA GLU A 2 13.90 6.37 -22.69
C GLU A 2 13.55 6.43 -24.19
N ASP A 3 13.01 5.34 -24.75
CA ASP A 3 12.53 5.21 -26.13
C ASP A 3 11.06 5.62 -26.35
N GLY A 4 10.37 6.17 -25.34
CA GLY A 4 8.96 6.54 -25.41
C GLY A 4 7.98 5.35 -25.40
N THR A 5 8.46 4.11 -25.26
CA THR A 5 7.59 2.94 -25.13
C THR A 5 6.93 2.89 -23.73
N PRO A 6 5.67 2.42 -23.62
CA PRO A 6 5.02 2.25 -22.33
C PRO A 6 5.78 1.26 -21.45
N HIS A 7 5.74 1.49 -20.14
CA HIS A 7 6.24 0.50 -19.19
C HIS A 7 5.35 -0.74 -19.22
N SER A 8 5.95 -1.92 -19.00
CA SER A 8 5.22 -3.18 -18.80
C SER A 8 4.52 -3.28 -17.44
N TYR A 9 4.48 -2.17 -16.70
CA TYR A 9 3.87 -2.04 -15.40
C TYR A 9 3.17 -0.69 -15.30
N VAL A 10 2.21 -0.62 -14.39
CA VAL A 10 1.49 0.60 -14.03
C VAL A 10 1.70 0.85 -12.54
N SER A 11 1.86 2.12 -12.19
CA SER A 11 1.88 2.59 -10.81
C SER A 11 0.94 3.78 -10.70
N MET A 12 0.00 3.70 -9.76
CA MET A 12 -0.96 4.77 -9.50
C MET A 12 -0.95 5.12 -8.02
N LYS A 13 -1.06 6.41 -7.73
CA LYS A 13 -1.22 6.92 -6.38
C LYS A 13 -2.64 7.43 -6.21
N PHE A 14 -3.42 6.73 -5.41
CA PHE A 14 -4.80 7.08 -5.11
C PHE A 14 -4.91 7.93 -3.84
N ASP A 15 -6.00 8.69 -3.77
CA ASP A 15 -6.52 9.30 -2.56
C ASP A 15 -7.70 8.45 -2.05
N PRO A 16 -7.47 7.55 -1.07
CA PRO A 16 -8.53 6.69 -0.55
C PRO A 16 -9.61 7.46 0.23
N GLN A 17 -9.36 8.71 0.63
CA GLN A 17 -10.36 9.53 1.33
C GLN A 17 -11.47 10.00 0.39
N ALA A 18 -11.16 10.16 -0.90
CA ALA A 18 -12.11 10.55 -1.93
C ALA A 18 -13.00 9.39 -2.42
N ILE A 19 -12.74 8.15 -1.99
CA ILE A 19 -13.50 6.96 -2.39
C ILE A 19 -14.67 6.74 -1.40
N PRO A 20 -15.94 6.84 -1.85
CA PRO A 20 -17.10 6.51 -1.01
C PRO A 20 -17.05 5.04 -0.56
N ASP A 21 -17.62 4.74 0.60
CA ASP A 21 -17.82 3.36 1.09
C ASP A 21 -16.57 2.51 1.35
N LEU A 22 -15.36 3.08 1.25
CA LEU A 22 -14.14 2.35 1.59
C LEU A 22 -14.09 2.08 3.12
N PRO A 23 -13.80 0.83 3.56
CA PRO A 23 -13.80 0.49 4.99
C PRO A 23 -12.69 1.22 5.76
N ALA A 24 -12.98 1.51 7.03
CA ALA A 24 -12.00 2.12 7.92
C ALA A 24 -10.92 1.12 8.38
N PRO A 25 -9.68 1.58 8.67
CA PRO A 25 -9.19 2.94 8.56
C PRO A 25 -8.71 3.23 7.13
N ARG A 26 -9.05 4.42 6.63
CA ARG A 26 -8.65 4.84 5.28
C ARG A 26 -7.23 5.40 5.31
N PRO A 27 -6.31 4.87 4.49
CA PRO A 27 -4.99 5.47 4.34
C PRO A 27 -5.11 6.89 3.77
N ALA A 28 -4.16 7.75 4.09
CA ALA A 28 -4.02 9.05 3.44
C ALA A 28 -3.57 8.90 1.98
N TYR A 29 -2.82 7.83 1.68
CA TYR A 29 -2.37 7.51 0.33
C TYR A 29 -2.30 6.00 0.14
N GLU A 30 -2.73 5.56 -1.04
CA GLU A 30 -2.49 4.21 -1.53
C GLU A 30 -1.63 4.31 -2.79
N ILE A 31 -0.50 3.63 -2.80
CA ILE A 31 0.29 3.41 -4.01
C ILE A 31 0.00 1.99 -4.46
N TRP A 32 -0.62 1.84 -5.62
CA TRP A 32 -0.91 0.55 -6.22
C TRP A 32 -0.01 0.37 -7.44
N VAL A 33 0.53 -0.84 -7.59
CA VAL A 33 1.34 -1.22 -8.73
C VAL A 33 0.87 -2.53 -9.30
N TYR A 34 0.95 -2.64 -10.62
CA TYR A 34 0.59 -3.86 -11.33
C TYR A 34 1.53 -4.12 -12.50
N SER A 35 1.87 -5.38 -12.70
CA SER A 35 2.60 -5.90 -13.84
C SER A 35 2.21 -7.36 -14.09
N PRO A 36 2.55 -7.95 -15.25
CA PRO A 36 2.30 -9.38 -15.51
C PRO A 36 2.95 -10.36 -14.51
N ARG A 37 3.91 -9.90 -13.70
CA ARG A 37 4.67 -10.74 -12.77
C ARG A 37 4.32 -10.52 -11.31
N VAL A 38 3.73 -9.37 -10.99
CA VAL A 38 3.51 -8.95 -9.61
C VAL A 38 2.45 -7.86 -9.54
N GLU A 39 1.61 -7.93 -8.51
CA GLU A 39 0.76 -6.83 -8.04
C GLU A 39 1.26 -6.38 -6.67
N GLY A 40 1.11 -5.09 -6.35
CA GLY A 40 1.51 -4.58 -5.06
C GLY A 40 0.69 -3.38 -4.60
N VAL A 41 0.68 -3.19 -3.29
CA VAL A 41 0.06 -2.04 -2.65
C VAL A 41 0.97 -1.49 -1.55
N HIS A 42 0.96 -0.18 -1.34
CA HIS A 42 1.58 0.46 -0.21
C HIS A 42 0.64 1.51 0.40
N LEU A 43 0.20 1.24 1.62
CA LEU A 43 -0.74 2.05 2.38
C LEU A 43 0.02 2.99 3.32
N ARG A 44 -0.29 4.28 3.26
CA ARG A 44 0.36 5.32 4.06
C ARG A 44 -0.67 6.17 4.80
N PHE A 45 -0.54 6.32 6.11
CA PHE A 45 -1.52 7.03 6.95
C PHE A 45 -1.18 8.50 7.25
N GLY A 46 -0.17 9.06 6.60
CA GLY A 46 0.11 10.49 6.64
C GLY A 46 1.22 10.91 5.68
N LYS A 47 1.60 12.19 5.73
CA LYS A 47 2.65 12.74 4.84
C LYS A 47 4.01 12.08 5.09
N VAL A 48 4.35 11.87 6.36
CA VAL A 48 5.55 11.16 6.82
C VAL A 48 5.08 9.94 7.60
N ALA A 49 5.46 8.73 7.16
CA ALA A 49 5.05 7.49 7.80
C ALA A 49 6.13 6.43 7.61
N ARG A 50 6.20 5.44 8.52
CA ARG A 50 7.18 4.36 8.46
C ARG A 50 6.52 2.99 8.39
N GLY A 51 7.07 2.13 7.53
CA GLY A 51 6.79 0.72 7.56
C GLY A 51 7.54 -0.13 6.55
N GLY A 52 7.43 -1.44 6.73
CA GLY A 52 8.08 -2.43 5.89
C GLY A 52 7.20 -2.92 4.74
N LEU A 53 7.82 -3.69 3.86
CA LEU A 53 7.17 -4.42 2.78
C LEU A 53 6.98 -5.90 3.18
N ARG A 54 5.94 -6.53 2.65
CA ARG A 54 5.63 -7.95 2.85
C ARG A 54 5.44 -8.62 1.50
N TRP A 55 6.13 -9.73 1.26
CA TRP A 55 5.75 -10.63 0.18
C TRP A 55 4.61 -11.52 0.70
N SER A 56 3.46 -11.47 0.05
CA SER A 56 2.25 -12.20 0.43
C SER A 56 2.05 -13.41 -0.47
N ASP A 57 1.63 -14.52 0.14
CA ASP A 57 1.13 -15.72 -0.53
C ASP A 57 -0.40 -15.69 -0.73
N ARG A 58 -1.10 -14.67 -0.20
CA ARG A 58 -2.56 -14.56 -0.17
C ARG A 58 -3.13 -13.76 -1.35
N ARG A 59 -3.08 -14.33 -2.55
CA ARG A 59 -3.46 -13.62 -3.79
C ARG A 59 -4.86 -13.01 -3.77
N GLU A 60 -5.83 -13.68 -3.18
CA GLU A 60 -7.24 -13.26 -3.19
C GLU A 60 -7.52 -12.07 -2.25
N ASP A 61 -6.73 -11.90 -1.19
CA ASP A 61 -7.03 -10.92 -0.14
C ASP A 61 -5.81 -10.15 0.39
N PHE A 62 -4.68 -10.14 -0.34
CA PHE A 62 -3.43 -9.51 0.13
C PHE A 62 -3.62 -8.04 0.52
N ARG A 63 -4.48 -7.27 -0.16
CA ARG A 63 -4.78 -5.86 0.22
C ARG A 63 -5.38 -5.77 1.63
N THR A 64 -6.24 -6.71 2.01
CA THR A 64 -6.81 -6.81 3.35
C THR A 64 -5.76 -7.27 4.37
N GLU A 65 -4.88 -8.20 4.01
CA GLU A 65 -3.73 -8.58 4.84
C GLU A 65 -2.83 -7.36 5.15
N ILE A 66 -2.44 -6.60 4.12
CA ILE A 66 -1.59 -5.41 4.28
C ILE A 66 -2.28 -4.35 5.13
N LEU A 67 -3.60 -4.15 4.96
CA LEU A 67 -4.40 -3.28 5.83
C LEU A 67 -4.44 -3.79 7.29
N GLY A 68 -4.49 -5.10 7.53
CA GLY A 68 -4.37 -5.68 8.87
C GLY A 68 -2.99 -5.43 9.48
N LEU A 69 -1.93 -5.61 8.69
CA LEU A 69 -0.55 -5.43 9.14
C LEU A 69 -0.23 -3.96 9.46
N VAL A 70 -0.74 -3.01 8.68
CA VAL A 70 -0.53 -1.59 8.98
C VAL A 70 -1.20 -1.18 10.29
N LYS A 71 -2.40 -1.69 10.60
CA LYS A 71 -3.07 -1.47 11.89
C LYS A 71 -2.20 -1.92 13.06
N ALA A 72 -1.65 -3.14 12.97
CA ALA A 72 -0.76 -3.66 14.00
C ALA A 72 0.53 -2.82 14.13
N GLN A 73 1.03 -2.28 13.02
CA GLN A 73 2.26 -1.49 13.01
C GLN A 73 2.07 -0.04 13.50
N MET A 74 0.85 0.52 13.39
CA MET A 74 0.52 1.83 13.93
C MET A 74 0.76 1.87 15.43
N VAL A 75 0.34 0.84 16.18
CA VAL A 75 0.55 0.76 17.63
C VAL A 75 2.04 0.69 17.99
N LYS A 76 2.83 -0.05 17.20
CA LYS A 76 4.25 -0.32 17.50
C LYS A 76 5.17 0.87 17.22
N ASN A 77 4.84 1.69 16.21
CA ASN A 77 5.74 2.73 15.72
C ASN A 77 5.44 4.14 16.25
N THR A 78 4.33 4.35 16.97
CA THR A 78 3.88 5.67 17.46
C THR A 78 4.95 6.45 18.21
N VAL A 79 5.86 5.78 18.93
CA VAL A 79 6.94 6.43 19.69
C VAL A 79 8.01 7.07 18.78
N ILE A 80 8.13 6.64 17.52
CA ILE A 80 9.17 7.09 16.57
C ILE A 80 8.59 7.98 15.47
N VAL A 81 7.49 7.55 14.84
CA VAL A 81 6.78 8.30 13.81
C VAL A 81 5.28 8.19 14.14
N PRO A 82 4.54 9.31 14.20
CA PRO A 82 3.18 9.31 14.73
C PRO A 82 2.20 8.48 13.89
N VAL A 83 2.53 8.17 12.63
CA VAL A 83 1.68 7.42 11.71
C VAL A 83 2.42 6.29 10.98
N GLY A 84 1.69 5.22 10.68
CA GLY A 84 2.23 4.00 10.08
C GLY A 84 2.11 3.93 8.55
N ALA A 85 2.95 3.09 7.96
CA ALA A 85 2.81 2.62 6.59
C ALA A 85 2.99 1.10 6.52
N LYS A 86 2.52 0.47 5.46
CA LYS A 86 2.82 -0.92 5.15
C LYS A 86 2.61 -1.12 3.66
N GLY A 87 3.50 -1.88 3.03
CA GLY A 87 3.23 -2.36 1.69
C GLY A 87 3.34 -3.87 1.60
N GLY A 88 2.88 -4.39 0.47
CA GLY A 88 3.11 -5.75 0.10
C GLY A 88 2.94 -6.02 -1.38
N PHE A 89 3.46 -7.16 -1.78
CA PHE A 89 3.47 -7.65 -3.14
C PHE A 89 2.96 -9.09 -3.17
N VAL A 90 2.37 -9.48 -4.29
CA VAL A 90 1.97 -10.85 -4.59
C VAL A 90 2.24 -11.15 -6.07
N ALA A 91 2.64 -12.39 -6.37
CA ALA A 91 2.88 -12.88 -7.73
C ALA A 91 1.71 -13.73 -8.26
#